data_AF-A0A1V4TE70-F1
#
_entry.id   AF-A0A1V4TE70-F1
#
_cell.length_a   1.000
_cell.length_b   1.000
_cell.length_c   1.000
_cell.angle_alpha   90.00
_cell.angle_beta   90.00
_cell.angle_gamma   90.00
#
_symmetry.space_group_name_H-M   'P 1'
#
loop_
_entity.id
_entity.type
_entity.pdbx_description
1 polymer ?
#
loop_
_entity_poly.entity_id
_entity_poly.type
_entity_poly.pdbx_seq_one_letter_code
_entity_poly.pdbx_strand_id
1 'polypeptide(L)' 'MAFSILLILLFLLLVGIGALVLLLVVGSLIMFLPATLVALIVLLLTGSWTLAGLAFLIVAVLMVLFK' A
#
# COMPACT_ATOMS: atom_id res chain seq x y z
N MET A 1 -2.82 -19.67 -34.66
CA MET A 1 -2.59 -18.21 -34.59
C MET A 1 -3.47 -17.51 -33.58
N ALA A 2 -4.81 -17.64 -33.65
CA ALA A 2 -5.74 -16.95 -32.73
C ALA A 2 -5.50 -17.27 -31.23
N PHE A 3 -5.21 -18.53 -30.90
CA PHE A 3 -4.97 -18.96 -29.51
C PHE A 3 -3.73 -18.31 -28.88
N SER A 4 -2.65 -18.18 -29.64
CA SER A 4 -1.40 -17.55 -29.18
C SER A 4 -1.59 -16.05 -28.89
N ILE A 5 -2.38 -15.37 -29.73
CA ILE A 5 -2.73 -13.96 -29.55
C ILE A 5 -3.60 -13.77 -28.31
N LEU A 6 -4.56 -14.69 -28.07
CA LEU A 6 -5.40 -14.66 -26.87
C LEU A 6 -4.59 -14.81 -25.59
N LEU A 7 -3.61 -15.72 -25.58
CA LEU A 7 -2.68 -15.92 -24.46
C LEU A 7 -1.83 -14.66 -24.17
N ILE A 8 -1.34 -14.00 -25.23
CA ILE A 8 -0.59 -12.75 -25.10
C ILE A 8 -1.49 -11.64 -24.54
N LEU A 9 -2.72 -11.50 -25.02
CA LEU A 9 -3.67 -10.51 -24.52
C LEU A 9 -4.03 -10.75 -23.06
N LEU A 10 -4.24 -12.01 -22.66
CA LEU A 10 -4.52 -12.38 -21.28
C LEU A 10 -3.33 -12.05 -20.37
N PHE A 11 -2.12 -12.35 -20.82
CA PHE A 11 -0.89 -12.01 -20.09
C PHE A 11 -0.75 -10.49 -19.92
N LEU A 12 -0.94 -9.72 -20.99
CA LEU A 12 -0.88 -8.25 -20.94
C LEU A 12 -1.94 -7.65 -20.00
N LEU A 13 -3.14 -8.24 -19.95
CA LEU A 13 -4.19 -7.82 -19.03
C LEU A 13 -3.81 -8.08 -17.56
N LEU A 14 -3.26 -9.26 -17.26
CA LEU A 14 -2.72 -9.58 -15.93
C LEU A 14 -1.59 -8.64 -15.52
N VAL A 15 -0.66 -8.33 -16.42
CA VAL A 15 0.42 -7.36 -16.18
C VAL A 15 -0.15 -5.97 -15.92
N GLY A 16 -1.17 -5.54 -16.68
CA GLY A 16 -1.86 -4.26 -16.47
C GLY A 16 -2.53 -4.16 -15.10
N ILE A 17 -3.20 -5.23 -14.66
CA ILE A 17 -3.80 -5.31 -13.31
C ILE A 17 -2.71 -5.23 -12.23
N GLY A 18 -1.62 -6.00 -12.39
CA GLY A 18 -0.49 -5.98 -11.46
C GLY A 18 0.14 -4.59 -11.34
N ALA A 19 0.33 -3.91 -12.48
CA ALA A 19 0.85 -2.55 -12.51
C ALA A 19 -0.11 -1.55 -11.82
N LEU A 20 -1.42 -1.65 -12.07
CA LEU A 20 -2.43 -0.82 -11.40
C LEU A 20 -2.44 -1.03 -9.90
N VAL A 21 -2.40 -2.27 -9.42
CA VAL A 21 -2.34 -2.60 -8.00
C VAL A 21 -1.07 -2.00 -7.38
N LEU A 22 0.09 -2.18 -8.00
CA LEU A 22 1.33 -1.59 -7.52
C LEU A 22 1.25 -0.06 -7.47
N LEU A 23 0.65 0.58 -8.47
CA LEU A 23 0.52 2.04 -8.52
C LEU A 23 -0.43 2.56 -7.44
N LEU A 24 -1.55 1.87 -7.19
CA LEU A 24 -2.49 2.18 -6.11
C LEU A 24 -1.87 1.95 -4.71
N VAL A 25 -1.11 0.87 -4.55
CA VAL A 25 -0.42 0.56 -3.29
C VAL A 25 0.71 1.56 -3.03
N VAL A 26 1.56 1.85 -4.00
CA VAL A 26 2.63 2.84 -3.86
C VAL A 26 2.06 4.25 -3.66
N GLY A 27 1.01 4.61 -4.40
CA GLY A 27 0.31 5.90 -4.22
C GLY A 27 -0.31 6.04 -2.83
N SER A 28 -0.89 4.98 -2.29
CA SER A 28 -1.41 4.98 -0.92
C SER A 28 -0.28 5.01 0.11
N LEU A 29 0.80 4.27 -0.07
CA LEU A 29 1.98 4.31 0.81
C LEU A 29 2.61 5.70 0.91
N ILE A 30 2.68 6.45 -0.20
CA ILE A 30 3.16 7.84 -0.18
C ILE A 30 2.21 8.72 0.65
N MET A 31 0.90 8.54 0.50
CA MET A 31 -0.10 9.30 1.27
C MET A 31 -0.05 8.97 2.77
N PHE A 32 0.26 7.72 3.13
CA PHE A 32 0.40 7.27 4.51
C PHE A 32 1.84 7.33 5.04
N LEU A 33 2.76 8.00 4.33
CA LEU A 33 4.15 8.15 4.77
C LEU A 33 4.24 8.77 6.18
N PRO A 34 3.46 9.82 6.54
CA PRO A 34 3.51 10.39 7.89
C PRO A 34 3.03 9.39 8.95
N ALA A 35 1.96 8.63 8.68
CA ALA A 35 1.49 7.57 9.58
C ALA A 35 2.55 6.47 9.76
N THR A 36 3.26 6.13 8.69
CA THR A 36 4.34 5.14 8.70
C THR A 36 5.52 5.61 9.55
N LEU A 37 5.91 6.89 9.44
CA LEU A 37 6.97 7.47 10.28
C LEU A 37 6.60 7.44 11.77
N VAL A 38 5.36 7.79 12.12
CA VAL A 38 4.90 7.72 13.52
C VAL A 38 4.93 6.29 14.04
N ALA A 39 4.44 5.33 13.25
CA ALA A 39 4.49 3.92 13.61
C ALA A 39 5.91 3.41 13.83
N LEU A 40 6.85 3.86 12.99
CA LEU A 40 8.25 3.49 13.08
C LEU A 40 8.92 4.09 14.32
N ILE A 41 8.59 5.34 14.68
CA ILE A 41 9.03 5.96 15.94
C ILE A 41 8.49 5.17 17.13
N VAL A 42 7.20 4.83 17.14
CA VAL A 42 6.58 4.05 18.23
C VAL A 42 7.23 2.66 18.33
N LEU A 43 7.52 2.01 17.20
CA LEU A 43 8.22 0.72 17.18
C LEU A 43 9.63 0.83 17.78
N LEU A 44 10.40 1.86 17.41
CA LEU A 44 11.75 2.08 17.92
C LEU A 44 11.77 2.37 19.42
N LEU A 45 10.77 3.11 19.93
CA LEU A 45 10.69 3.49 21.34
C LEU A 45 10.12 2.39 22.24
N THR A 46 9.21 1.55 21.72
CA THR A 46 8.49 0.56 22.54
C THR A 46 8.90 -0.88 22.27
N GLY A 47 9.55 -1.15 21.12
CA GLY A 47 9.84 -2.51 20.65
C GLY A 47 8.59 -3.33 20.30
N SER A 48 7.39 -2.75 20.41
CA SER A 48 6.12 -3.47 20.28
C SER A 48 5.48 -3.23 18.92
N TRP A 49 5.37 -4.31 18.15
CA TRP A 49 4.70 -4.31 16.85
C TRP A 49 3.21 -3.96 16.94
N THR A 50 2.54 -4.33 18.04
CA THR A 50 1.12 -4.04 18.23
C THR A 50 0.89 -2.54 18.47
N LEU A 51 1.72 -1.90 19.28
CA LEU A 51 1.63 -0.46 19.53
C LEU A 51 1.98 0.36 18.28
N ALA A 52 2.99 -0.06 17.52
CA ALA A 52 3.33 0.55 16.25
C ALA A 52 2.19 0.45 15.23
N GLY A 53 1.57 -0.72 15.12
CA GLY A 53 0.40 -0.93 14.25
C GLY A 53 -0.82 -0.10 14.65
N LEU A 54 -1.08 0.03 15.96
CA LEU A 54 -2.14 0.91 16.47
C LEU A 54 -1.85 2.39 16.18
N ALA A 55 -0.61 2.82 16.39
CA ALA A 55 -0.20 4.19 16.07
C ALA A 55 -0.33 4.50 14.57
N PHE A 56 0.07 3.57 13.70
CA PHE A 56 -0.15 3.67 12.26
C PHE A 56 -1.63 3.86 11.94
N LEU A 57 -2.49 2.97 12.47
CA LEU A 57 -3.93 2.98 12.21
C LEU A 57 -4.59 4.27 12.68
N ILE A 58 -4.28 4.72 13.90
CA ILE A 58 -4.86 5.96 14.44
C ILE A 58 -4.45 7.15 13.56
N VAL A 59 -3.17 7.30 13.25
CA VAL A 59 -2.70 8.43 12.43
C VAL A 59 -3.24 8.34 11.01
N ALA A 60 -3.28 7.16 10.40
CA ALA A 60 -3.85 6.95 9.08
C ALA A 60 -5.34 7.34 9.04
N VAL A 61 -6.12 6.96 10.05
CA VAL A 61 -7.53 7.35 10.16
C VAL A 61 -7.68 8.86 10.36
N LEU A 62 -6.89 9.49 11.24
CA LEU A 62 -6.93 10.94 11.43
C LEU A 62 -6.56 11.67 10.13
N MET A 63 -5.57 11.20 9.38
CA MET A 63 -5.20 11.79 8.10
C MET A 63 -6.31 11.68 7.05
N VAL A 64 -7.14 10.64 7.09
CA VAL A 64 -8.31 10.51 6.21
C VAL A 64 -9.46 11.42 6.67
N LEU A 65 -9.67 11.54 7.99
CA LEU A 65 -10.74 12.36 8.56
C LEU A 65 -10.48 13.87 8.44
N PHE A 66 -9.21 14.29 8.51
CA PHE A 66 -8.79 15.69 8.42
C PHE A 66 -8.20 16.06 7.05
N LYS A 67 -8.42 15.23 6.04
CA LYS A 67 -7.98 15.49 4.66
C LYS A 67 -8.77 16.61 3.98
#